data_AF-A0AAV9FFF4-F1
#
_entry.id   AF-A0AAV9FFF4-F1
#
_cell.length_a   1.000
_cell.length_b   1.000
_cell.length_c   1.000
_cell.angle_alpha   90.00
_cell.angle_beta   90.00
_cell.angle_gamma   90.00
#
_symmetry.space_group_name_H-M   'P 1'
#
loop_
_entity.id
_entity.type
_entity.pdbx_description
1 polymer ?
#
loop_
_entity_poly.entity_id
_entity_poly.type
_entity_poly.pdbx_seq_one_letter_code
_entity_poly.pdbx_strand_id
1 'polypeptide(L)'
;MSSTASTTATATAANNNNNSDPPSPPPTPPIPLKEDQIEIRDVWCDNLESEFDLIRDIVDDYPFVAMDTEFPGVVLRPVGQFKNSSDYHYQTLKANVDLLKLIQLGLTFSDEEGNLPTCGTGKYCVWQFNFREFSVADDVFAHDSIELLRQSGIDFKKNNERGIDAHRFGELLMSSGIAGVK
;
A
#
# COMPACT_ATOMS: atom_id res chain seq x y z
N MET A 1 26.83 -33.90 -72.26
CA MET A 1 28.07 -33.51 -72.97
C MET A 1 28.26 -32.01 -72.79
N SER A 2 29.48 -31.61 -72.39
CA SER A 2 30.06 -30.25 -72.35
C SER A 2 29.27 -29.12 -71.68
N SER A 3 29.67 -28.62 -70.51
CA SER A 3 30.85 -27.74 -70.26
C SER A 3 30.74 -26.37 -70.94
N THR A 4 30.56 -25.32 -70.14
CA THR A 4 31.42 -24.12 -70.18
C THR A 4 31.26 -23.31 -68.89
N ALA A 5 32.39 -23.00 -68.28
CA ALA A 5 32.54 -22.19 -67.08
C ALA A 5 32.41 -20.70 -67.39
N SER A 6 32.04 -19.88 -66.40
CA SER A 6 32.46 -18.48 -66.38
C SER A 6 32.45 -17.87 -64.97
N THR A 7 33.65 -17.49 -64.55
CA THR A 7 34.02 -16.25 -63.85
C THR A 7 33.60 -16.01 -62.40
N THR A 8 34.59 -16.29 -61.55
CA THR A 8 35.09 -15.54 -60.38
C THR A 8 34.39 -14.20 -60.03
N ALA A 9 33.87 -14.12 -58.80
CA ALA A 9 33.76 -12.85 -58.07
C ALA A 9 34.25 -13.08 -56.64
N THR A 10 35.40 -12.47 -56.34
CA THR A 10 36.00 -12.40 -55.01
C THR A 10 35.13 -11.52 -54.13
N ALA A 11 34.53 -12.07 -53.07
CA ALA A 11 33.87 -11.30 -52.03
C ALA A 11 34.61 -11.50 -50.71
N THR A 12 35.11 -10.38 -50.21
CA THR A 12 35.92 -10.15 -49.03
C THR A 12 35.32 -10.80 -47.77
N ALA A 13 36.16 -11.49 -47.00
CA ALA A 13 35.82 -11.96 -45.66
C ALA A 13 35.59 -10.76 -44.73
N ALA A 14 34.33 -10.48 -44.37
CA ALA A 14 33.99 -9.66 -43.23
C ALA A 14 33.93 -10.56 -41.99
N ASN A 15 34.92 -10.39 -41.11
CA ASN A 15 35.02 -11.06 -39.83
C ASN A 15 33.96 -10.47 -38.87
N ASN A 16 32.75 -11.05 -38.84
CA ASN A 16 31.71 -10.68 -37.89
C ASN A 16 32.00 -11.34 -36.53
N ASN A 17 32.88 -10.71 -35.73
CA ASN A 17 32.96 -10.99 -34.29
C ASN A 17 31.79 -10.32 -33.57
N ASN A 18 30.59 -10.88 -33.73
CA ASN A 18 29.45 -10.55 -32.89
C ASN A 18 29.54 -11.37 -31.59
N ASN A 19 30.40 -10.96 -30.67
CA ASN A 19 30.23 -11.31 -29.26
C ASN A 19 29.14 -10.39 -28.70
N SER A 20 27.89 -10.70 -29.02
CA SER A 20 26.75 -10.17 -28.27
C SER A 20 26.77 -10.82 -26.90
N ASP A 21 26.97 -10.01 -25.86
CA ASP A 21 26.78 -10.46 -24.48
C ASP A 21 25.41 -11.15 -24.36
N PRO A 22 25.32 -12.25 -23.60
CA PRO A 22 24.05 -12.93 -23.41
C PRO A 22 23.05 -11.94 -22.80
N PRO A 23 21.77 -11.99 -23.21
CA PRO A 23 20.74 -11.13 -22.62
C PRO A 23 20.72 -11.35 -21.10
N SER A 24 20.71 -10.25 -20.35
CA SER A 24 20.58 -10.28 -18.90
C SER A 24 19.38 -11.15 -18.53
N PRO A 25 19.49 -12.04 -17.54
CA PRO A 25 18.37 -12.86 -17.11
C PRO A 25 17.19 -11.94 -16.71
N PRO A 26 15.94 -12.39 -16.92
CA PRO A 26 14.79 -11.64 -16.47
C PRO A 26 14.91 -11.34 -14.97
N PRO A 27 14.42 -10.18 -14.51
CA PRO A 27 14.38 -9.88 -13.08
C PRO A 27 13.68 -11.02 -12.37
N THR A 28 14.33 -11.56 -11.35
CA THR A 28 13.77 -12.65 -10.56
C THR A 28 12.55 -12.08 -9.82
N PRO A 29 11.37 -12.72 -9.89
CA PRO A 29 10.23 -12.25 -9.12
C PRO A 29 10.58 -12.22 -7.63
N PRO A 30 10.10 -11.23 -6.86
CA PRO A 30 10.34 -11.17 -5.42
C PRO A 30 9.93 -12.49 -4.78
N ILE A 31 10.83 -13.09 -4.00
CA ILE A 31 10.50 -14.27 -3.21
C ILE A 31 9.43 -13.84 -2.20
N PRO A 32 8.27 -14.52 -2.13
CA PRO A 32 7.26 -14.21 -1.12
C PRO A 32 7.91 -14.27 0.27
N LEU A 33 7.81 -13.17 1.02
CA LEU A 33 8.25 -13.14 2.41
C LEU A 33 7.49 -14.23 3.18
N LYS A 34 8.20 -15.00 4.03
CA LYS A 34 7.52 -15.96 4.91
C LYS A 34 6.75 -15.18 5.96
N GLU A 35 5.52 -15.59 6.27
CA GLU A 35 4.65 -14.91 7.24
C GLU A 35 5.35 -14.67 8.60
N ASP A 36 6.17 -15.62 9.04
CA ASP A 36 6.92 -15.54 10.31
C ASP A 36 7.96 -14.39 10.37
N GLN A 37 8.31 -13.84 9.20
CA GLN A 37 9.28 -12.74 9.03
C GLN A 37 8.62 -11.36 9.08
N ILE A 38 7.29 -11.28 9.03
CA ILE A 38 6.54 -10.02 9.10
C ILE A 38 5.92 -9.88 10.48
N GLU A 39 6.12 -8.71 11.08
CA GLU A 39 5.50 -8.28 12.32
C GLU A 39 4.46 -7.21 11.99
N ILE A 40 3.19 -7.53 12.20
CA ILE A 40 2.11 -6.54 12.16
C ILE A 40 2.11 -5.81 13.51
N ARG A 41 2.45 -4.53 13.47
CA ARG A 41 2.51 -3.64 14.63
C ARG A 41 1.15 -3.02 14.83
N ASP A 42 0.38 -3.63 15.73
CA ASP A 42 -0.93 -3.13 16.15
C ASP A 42 -0.77 -1.82 16.96
N VAL A 43 -1.27 -0.72 16.40
CA VAL A 43 -1.20 0.61 17.00
C VAL A 43 -2.55 0.97 17.63
N TRP A 44 -2.47 1.28 18.92
CA TRP A 44 -3.54 1.68 19.83
C TRP A 44 -3.14 3.00 20.52
N CYS A 45 -4.02 3.56 21.34
CA CYS A 45 -3.77 4.86 21.96
C CYS A 45 -2.53 4.89 22.87
N ASP A 46 -2.18 3.75 23.48
CA ASP A 46 -1.07 3.65 24.44
C ASP A 46 0.31 3.57 23.79
N ASN A 47 0.42 3.15 22.53
CA ASN A 47 1.68 3.05 21.79
C ASN A 47 1.77 3.95 20.55
N LEU A 48 0.74 4.76 20.27
CA LEU A 48 0.70 5.64 19.09
C LEU A 48 1.97 6.48 18.90
N GLU A 49 2.44 7.15 19.96
CA GLU A 49 3.61 8.02 19.85
C GLU A 49 4.90 7.24 19.61
N SER A 50 5.12 6.15 20.35
CA SER A 50 6.30 5.31 20.16
C SER A 50 6.38 4.68 18.77
N GLU A 51 5.22 4.34 18.18
CA GLU A 51 5.19 3.81 16.82
C GLU A 51 5.44 4.90 15.78
N PHE A 52 4.99 6.13 16.03
CA PHE A 52 5.35 7.28 15.19
C PHE A 52 6.83 7.66 15.30
N ASP A 53 7.47 7.48 16.46
CA ASP A 53 8.92 7.66 16.60
C ASP A 53 9.68 6.69 15.69
N LEU A 54 9.31 5.41 15.70
CA LEU A 54 9.90 4.41 14.79
C LEU A 54 9.69 4.75 13.32
N ILE A 55 8.49 5.22 12.97
CA ILE A 55 8.18 5.65 11.61
C ILE A 55 9.07 6.83 11.18
N ARG A 56 9.29 7.81 12.05
CA ARG A 56 10.17 8.95 11.75
C ARG A 56 11.61 8.52 11.51
N ASP A 57 12.08 7.49 12.23
CA ASP A 57 13.43 6.96 12.05
C ASP A 57 13.63 6.26 10.70
N ILE A 58 12.58 5.72 10.10
CA ILE A 58 12.69 4.93 8.86
C ILE A 58 12.22 5.66 7.59
N VAL A 59 11.41 6.72 7.70
CA VAL A 59 10.66 7.27 6.55
C VAL A 59 11.56 7.83 5.44
N ASP A 60 12.77 8.29 5.79
CA ASP A 60 13.74 8.79 4.81
C ASP A 60 14.45 7.67 4.05
N ASP A 61 14.71 6.53 4.70
CA ASP A 61 15.35 5.36 4.10
C ASP A 61 14.34 4.49 3.33
N TYR A 62 13.07 4.49 3.74
CA TYR A 62 11.98 3.70 3.16
C TYR A 62 10.82 4.60 2.69
N PRO A 63 11.01 5.41 1.62
CA PRO A 63 10.09 6.49 1.26
C PRO A 63 8.82 6.04 0.52
N PHE A 64 8.73 4.79 0.07
CA PHE A 64 7.53 4.29 -0.61
C PHE A 64 6.53 3.75 0.40
N VAL A 65 5.29 4.27 0.35
CA VAL A 65 4.24 3.88 1.30
C VAL A 65 3.10 3.20 0.56
N ALA A 66 2.86 1.93 0.87
CA ALA A 66 1.62 1.24 0.55
C ALA A 66 0.62 1.45 1.68
N MET A 67 -0.64 1.73 1.32
CA MET A 67 -1.70 2.03 2.28
C MET A 67 -2.99 1.29 1.95
N ASP A 68 -3.72 0.89 2.99
CA ASP A 68 -5.04 0.28 2.88
C ASP A 68 -5.92 0.70 4.06
N THR A 69 -7.23 0.77 3.88
CA THR A 69 -8.15 1.30 4.89
C THR A 69 -9.38 0.45 5.05
N GLU A 70 -9.80 0.23 6.29
CA GLU A 70 -11.08 -0.38 6.61
C GLU A 70 -12.05 0.69 7.10
N PHE A 71 -13.24 0.71 6.52
CA PHE A 71 -14.29 1.68 6.79
C PHE A 71 -15.67 1.01 6.68
N PRO A 72 -16.74 1.60 7.25
CA PRO A 72 -18.04 0.93 7.42
C PRO A 72 -18.88 0.87 6.13
N GLY A 73 -18.24 0.70 4.97
CA GLY A 73 -18.86 0.48 3.67
C GLY A 73 -19.42 1.75 3.01
N VAL A 74 -20.41 1.58 2.12
CA VAL A 74 -21.04 2.66 1.37
C VAL A 74 -22.54 2.65 1.66
N VAL A 75 -23.04 3.75 2.25
CA VAL A 75 -24.44 3.89 2.69
C VAL A 75 -25.19 4.97 1.91
N LEU A 76 -24.48 5.96 1.35
CA LEU A 76 -25.07 7.01 0.53
C LEU A 76 -24.86 6.75 -0.96
N ARG A 77 -25.91 6.96 -1.75
CA ARG A 77 -25.86 7.05 -3.20
C ARG A 77 -26.55 8.35 -3.63
N PRO A 78 -25.78 9.38 -4.04
CA PRO A 78 -26.35 10.66 -4.45
C PRO A 78 -27.33 10.48 -5.61
N VAL A 79 -28.47 11.16 -5.55
CA VAL A 79 -29.48 11.18 -6.61
C VAL A 79 -29.43 12.54 -7.29
N GLY A 80 -29.30 12.58 -8.61
CA GLY A 80 -29.25 13.84 -9.36
C GLY A 80 -28.68 13.69 -10.76
N GLN A 81 -28.48 14.83 -11.43
CA GLN A 81 -27.75 14.89 -12.69
C GLN A 81 -26.25 15.02 -12.40
N PHE A 82 -25.46 14.13 -13.00
CA PHE A 82 -24.00 14.14 -12.91
C PHE A 82 -23.40 14.44 -14.27
N LYS A 83 -22.25 15.11 -14.30
CA LYS A 83 -21.60 15.49 -15.56
C LYS A 83 -21.12 14.27 -16.34
N ASN A 84 -20.65 13.25 -15.62
CA ASN A 84 -20.19 11.97 -16.15
C ASN A 84 -20.09 10.93 -15.01
N SER A 85 -19.68 9.70 -15.34
CA SER A 85 -19.50 8.61 -14.39
C SER A 85 -18.49 8.93 -13.28
N SER A 86 -17.37 9.59 -13.61
CA SER A 86 -16.34 9.99 -12.65
C SER A 86 -16.86 11.00 -11.62
N ASP A 87 -17.67 11.97 -12.05
CA ASP A 87 -18.33 12.93 -11.17
C ASP A 87 -19.28 12.21 -10.20
N TYR A 88 -20.10 11.28 -10.70
CA TYR A 88 -20.96 10.45 -9.84
C TYR A 88 -20.16 9.63 -8.82
N HIS A 89 -19.06 8.99 -9.24
CA HIS A 89 -18.21 8.22 -8.34
C HIS A 89 -17.54 9.10 -7.29
N TYR A 90 -17.03 10.27 -7.67
CA TYR A 90 -16.44 11.22 -6.74
C TYR A 90 -17.46 11.72 -5.73
N GLN A 91 -18.66 12.12 -6.16
CA GLN A 91 -19.72 12.58 -5.25
C GLN A 91 -20.17 11.46 -4.30
N THR A 92 -20.24 10.22 -4.79
CA THR A 92 -20.54 9.05 -3.95
C THR A 92 -19.44 8.84 -2.91
N LEU A 93 -18.17 8.84 -3.33
CA LEU A 93 -17.03 8.70 -2.42
C LEU A 93 -17.03 9.81 -1.38
N LYS A 94 -17.11 11.07 -1.82
CA LYS A 94 -17.09 12.25 -0.95
C LYS A 94 -18.20 12.19 0.09
N ALA A 95 -19.44 11.93 -0.31
CA ALA A 95 -20.56 11.90 0.63
C ALA A 95 -20.40 10.81 1.69
N ASN A 96 -19.85 9.64 1.32
CA ASN A 96 -19.61 8.56 2.29
C ASN A 96 -18.39 8.86 3.17
N VAL A 97 -17.29 9.39 2.62
CA VAL A 97 -16.09 9.75 3.40
C VAL A 97 -16.37 10.89 4.38
N ASP A 98 -17.20 11.87 4.00
CA ASP A 98 -17.60 12.96 4.91
C ASP A 98 -18.47 12.45 6.08
N LEU A 99 -19.28 11.41 5.85
CA LEU A 99 -20.25 10.89 6.83
C LEU A 99 -19.65 9.81 7.73
N LEU A 100 -18.88 8.91 7.14
CA LEU A 100 -18.44 7.67 7.78
C LEU A 100 -17.10 7.88 8.48
N LYS A 101 -16.90 7.10 9.54
CA LYS A 101 -15.69 7.15 10.35
C LYS A 101 -14.77 6.00 9.99
N LEU A 102 -13.48 6.30 9.87
CA LEU A 102 -12.44 5.31 9.61
C LEU A 102 -12.34 4.32 10.77
N ILE A 103 -12.12 3.03 10.46
CA ILE A 103 -11.97 1.97 11.47
C ILE A 103 -10.51 1.56 11.59
N GLN A 104 -9.82 1.40 10.47
CA GLN A 104 -8.44 0.96 10.43
C GLN A 104 -7.66 1.59 9.26
N LEU A 105 -6.36 1.78 9.45
CA LEU A 105 -5.41 2.14 8.40
C LEU A 105 -4.19 1.22 8.49
N GLY A 106 -3.86 0.54 7.41
CA GLY A 106 -2.61 -0.17 7.24
C GLY A 106 -1.59 0.71 6.53
N LEU A 107 -0.36 0.79 7.04
CA LEU A 107 0.78 1.41 6.37
C LEU A 107 1.95 0.43 6.26
N THR A 108 2.52 0.31 5.08
CA THR A 108 3.73 -0.47 4.81
C THR A 108 4.74 0.40 4.08
N PHE A 109 5.97 0.42 4.58
CA PHE A 109 7.06 1.23 4.04
C PHE A 109 8.03 0.34 3.28
N SER A 110 8.55 0.82 2.15
CA SER A 110 9.62 0.14 1.40
C SER A 110 10.63 1.13 0.82
N ASP A 111 11.82 0.61 0.50
CA ASP A 111 12.82 1.32 -0.29
C ASP A 111 12.56 1.16 -1.81
N GLU A 112 13.46 1.69 -2.63
CA GLU A 112 13.39 1.63 -4.10
C GLU A 112 13.45 0.19 -4.65
N GLU A 113 14.04 -0.74 -3.91
CA GLU A 113 14.18 -2.15 -4.26
C GLU A 113 13.03 -3.02 -3.72
N GLY A 114 12.13 -2.42 -2.92
CA GLY A 114 11.00 -3.10 -2.30
C GLY A 114 11.34 -3.82 -1.00
N ASN A 115 12.50 -3.55 -0.38
CA ASN A 115 12.81 -4.09 0.94
C ASN A 115 12.03 -3.34 2.02
N LEU A 116 11.66 -4.07 3.08
CA LEU A 116 10.89 -3.53 4.19
C LEU A 116 11.81 -3.19 5.39
N PRO A 117 11.45 -2.20 6.21
CA PRO A 117 12.17 -1.88 7.45
C PRO A 117 12.01 -3.02 8.46
N THR A 118 12.99 -3.20 9.36
CA THR A 118 12.92 -4.22 10.43
C THR A 118 12.67 -3.65 11.83
N CYS A 119 12.54 -2.33 11.96
CA CYS A 119 12.21 -1.63 13.21
C CYS A 119 13.01 -2.09 14.46
N GLY A 120 14.25 -2.56 14.26
CA GLY A 120 15.11 -3.07 15.35
C GLY A 120 14.71 -4.43 15.93
N THR A 121 13.70 -5.13 15.40
CA THR A 121 13.23 -6.44 15.92
C THR A 121 13.77 -7.63 15.12
N GLY A 122 14.46 -7.38 14.00
CA GLY A 122 14.94 -8.41 13.08
C GLY A 122 13.85 -9.06 12.23
N LYS A 123 12.60 -8.58 12.34
CA LYS A 123 11.46 -8.92 11.50
C LYS A 123 11.02 -7.69 10.72
N TYR A 124 10.50 -7.86 9.52
CA TYR A 124 9.94 -6.77 8.74
C TYR A 124 8.69 -6.21 9.42
N CYS A 125 8.57 -4.89 9.52
CA CYS A 125 7.47 -4.24 10.22
C CYS A 125 6.47 -3.62 9.25
N VAL A 126 5.18 -3.83 9.54
CA VAL A 126 4.05 -3.12 8.93
C VAL A 126 3.14 -2.60 10.03
N TRP A 127 2.50 -1.46 9.84
CA TRP A 127 1.69 -0.82 10.88
C TRP A 127 0.21 -0.99 10.61
N GLN A 128 -0.53 -1.29 11.67
CA GLN A 128 -1.98 -1.38 11.67
C GLN A 128 -2.54 -0.42 12.72
N PHE A 129 -3.05 0.72 12.26
CA PHE A 129 -3.65 1.75 13.11
C PHE A 129 -5.14 1.47 13.32
N ASN A 130 -5.55 1.36 14.59
CA ASN A 130 -6.93 1.03 14.95
C ASN A 130 -7.62 2.27 15.56
N PHE A 131 -8.67 2.80 14.93
CA PHE A 131 -9.32 4.06 15.31
C PHE A 131 -10.48 3.85 16.28
N ARG A 132 -10.74 4.85 17.14
CA ARG A 132 -11.77 4.77 18.20
C ARG A 132 -13.13 5.35 17.82
N GLU A 133 -13.18 6.14 16.76
CA GLU A 133 -14.29 7.05 16.49
C GLU A 133 -15.57 6.32 16.09
N PHE A 134 -15.44 5.19 15.39
CA PHE A 134 -16.57 4.41 14.88
C PHE A 134 -17.22 3.58 16.00
N SER A 135 -18.51 3.81 16.24
CA SER A 135 -19.36 3.10 17.19
C SER A 135 -20.50 2.41 16.44
N VAL A 136 -20.61 1.08 16.59
CA VAL A 136 -21.74 0.32 16.03
C VAL A 136 -23.08 0.73 16.67
N ALA A 137 -23.06 1.33 17.85
CA ALA A 137 -24.29 1.77 18.53
C ALA A 137 -24.82 3.10 17.99
N ASP A 138 -23.94 3.99 17.55
CA ASP A 138 -24.26 5.40 17.31
C ASP A 138 -24.09 5.82 15.84
N ASP A 139 -23.22 5.15 15.09
CA ASP A 139 -22.85 5.56 13.75
C ASP A 139 -23.61 4.83 12.64
N VAL A 140 -23.68 5.48 11.47
CA VAL A 140 -24.25 4.89 10.27
C VAL A 140 -23.23 3.95 9.64
N PHE A 141 -23.67 2.78 9.17
CA PHE A 141 -22.81 1.79 8.51
C PHE A 141 -23.60 0.90 7.55
N ALA A 142 -22.89 0.25 6.62
CA ALA A 142 -23.41 -0.85 5.83
C ALA A 142 -23.30 -2.15 6.64
N HIS A 143 -24.44 -2.82 6.88
CA HIS A 143 -24.50 -4.03 7.72
C HIS A 143 -23.53 -5.13 7.25
N ASP A 144 -23.54 -5.42 5.94
CA ASP A 144 -22.68 -6.47 5.37
C ASP A 144 -21.19 -6.16 5.55
N SER A 145 -20.81 -4.88 5.50
CA SER A 145 -19.43 -4.45 5.77
C SER A 145 -19.04 -4.70 7.22
N ILE A 146 -19.90 -4.37 8.19
CA ILE A 146 -19.60 -4.62 9.61
C ILE A 146 -19.52 -6.11 9.93
N GLU A 147 -20.41 -6.93 9.36
CA GLU A 147 -20.35 -8.37 9.55
C GLU A 147 -19.08 -8.97 8.95
N LEU A 148 -18.67 -8.51 7.76
CA LEU A 148 -17.40 -8.91 7.17
C LEU A 148 -16.22 -8.54 8.07
N LEU A 149 -16.16 -7.30 8.57
CA LEU A 149 -15.07 -6.84 9.45
C LEU A 149 -15.03 -7.62 10.78
N ARG A 150 -16.18 -7.97 11.36
CA ARG A 150 -16.24 -8.87 12.54
C ARG A 150 -15.67 -10.24 12.24
N GLN A 151 -16.02 -10.82 11.09
CA GLN A 151 -15.52 -12.13 10.66
C GLN A 151 -14.01 -12.10 10.37
N SER A 152 -13.50 -10.96 9.91
CA SER A 152 -12.06 -10.72 9.73
C SER A 152 -11.31 -10.44 11.03
N GLY A 153 -11.99 -10.36 12.18
CA GLY A 153 -11.37 -10.27 13.50
C GLY A 153 -11.34 -8.87 14.12
N ILE A 154 -12.04 -7.88 13.55
CA ILE A 154 -12.14 -6.55 14.16
C ILE A 154 -13.03 -6.60 15.40
N ASP A 155 -12.44 -6.20 16.53
CA ASP A 155 -13.13 -6.01 17.81
C ASP A 155 -13.50 -4.53 17.99
N PHE A 156 -14.70 -4.17 17.54
CA PHE A 156 -15.23 -2.81 17.65
C PHE A 156 -15.27 -2.27 19.08
N LYS A 157 -15.46 -3.14 20.08
CA LYS A 157 -15.45 -2.71 21.48
C LYS A 157 -14.03 -2.30 21.88
N LYS A 158 -13.03 -3.11 21.52
CA LYS A 158 -11.62 -2.77 21.73
C LYS A 158 -11.22 -1.49 21.00
N ASN A 159 -11.72 -1.27 19.77
CA ASN A 159 -11.55 -0.01 19.06
C ASN A 159 -12.07 1.19 19.87
N ASN A 160 -13.30 1.15 20.37
CA ASN A 160 -13.81 2.27 21.16
C ASN A 160 -13.05 2.48 22.49
N GLU A 161 -12.59 1.41 23.15
CA GLU A 161 -11.90 1.49 24.44
C GLU A 161 -10.41 1.89 24.32
N ARG A 162 -9.73 1.44 23.27
CA ARG A 162 -8.27 1.53 23.12
C ARG A 162 -7.79 2.12 21.81
N GLY A 163 -8.69 2.36 20.86
CA GLY A 163 -8.34 2.89 19.54
C GLY A 163 -7.67 4.25 19.63
N ILE A 164 -6.91 4.61 18.61
CA ILE A 164 -6.27 5.91 18.49
C ILE A 164 -7.32 6.98 18.17
N ASP A 165 -7.05 8.19 18.63
CA ASP A 165 -7.82 9.38 18.23
C ASP A 165 -7.34 9.85 16.85
N ALA A 166 -8.26 9.99 15.91
CA ALA A 166 -7.97 10.33 14.52
C ALA A 166 -7.36 11.74 14.37
N HIS A 167 -7.72 12.67 15.25
CA HIS A 167 -7.12 14.02 15.24
C HIS A 167 -5.67 13.95 15.70
N ARG A 168 -5.38 13.25 16.80
CA ARG A 168 -4.01 13.05 17.29
C ARG A 168 -3.15 12.29 16.27
N PHE A 169 -3.71 11.27 15.62
CA PHE A 169 -3.05 10.58 14.51
C PHE A 169 -2.70 11.57 13.39
N GLY A 170 -3.65 12.43 12.98
CA GLY A 170 -3.44 13.43 11.95
C GLY A 170 -2.32 14.42 12.29
N GLU A 171 -2.26 14.91 13.54
CA GLU A 171 -1.17 15.78 14.00
C GLU A 171 0.20 15.11 13.86
N LEU A 172 0.33 13.86 14.31
CA LEU A 172 1.58 13.11 14.25
C LEU A 172 1.98 12.78 12.81
N LEU A 173 1.01 12.46 11.95
CA LEU A 173 1.22 12.19 10.53
C LEU A 173 1.77 13.43 9.78
N MET A 174 1.24 14.61 10.09
CA MET A 174 1.70 15.85 9.46
C MET A 174 3.14 16.21 9.86
N SER A 175 3.59 15.78 11.04
CA SER A 175 4.95 16.02 11.52
C SER A 175 5.88 14.80 11.37
N SER A 176 5.45 13.71 10.73
CA SER A 176 6.23 12.47 10.62
C SER A 176 7.14 12.42 9.40
N GLY A 177 6.99 13.34 8.45
CA GLY A 177 7.67 13.27 7.14
C GLY A 177 6.95 12.41 6.10
N ILE A 178 5.88 11.70 6.47
CA ILE A 178 5.04 10.94 5.51
C ILE A 178 4.21 11.88 4.64
N ALA A 179 3.49 12.80 5.29
CA ALA A 179 2.58 13.74 4.65
C ALA A 179 2.96 15.17 5.06
N GLY A 180 4.04 15.67 4.48
CA GLY A 180 4.55 17.02 4.73
C GLY A 180 5.42 17.48 3.57
N VAL A 181 5.50 18.79 3.36
CA VAL A 181 6.44 19.38 2.41
C VAL A 181 7.84 19.23 3.01
N LYS A 182 8.70 18.42 2.38
CA LYS A 182 10.14 18.42 2.67
C LYS A 182 10.76 19.78 2.33
#